data_AF-A0A2D4PTL8-F1
#
_entry.id   AF-A0A2D4PTL8-F1
#
_cell.length_a   1.000
_cell.length_b   1.000
_cell.length_c   1.000
_cell.angle_alpha   90.00
_cell.angle_beta   90.00
_cell.angle_gamma   90.00
#
_symmetry.space_group_name_H-M   'P 1'
#
loop_
_entity.id
_entity.type
_entity.pdbx_description
1 polymer ?
#
loop_
_entity_poly.entity_id
_entity_poly.type
_entity_poly.pdbx_seq_one_letter_code
_entity_poly.pdbx_strand_id
1 'polypeptide(L)'
;LHSSIIGRDFCFEISCSTCSKCFSCTSAAERDIWMENIRRSLQPNKDNCRRDENMLRLWIIEAKGLAPKKKYFCEICLDEILVARTTSKSKADNIFWGEQFEFSGLPPTYHITVHIYK
;
A
#
# COMPACT_ATOMS: atom_id res chain seq x y z
N LEU A 1 -4.10 3.45 2.15
CA LEU A 1 -2.65 3.72 2.07
C LEU A 1 -1.90 2.87 3.10
N HIS A 2 -0.86 2.12 2.71
CA HIS A 2 -0.05 1.34 3.65
C HIS A 2 0.71 2.25 4.63
N SER A 3 0.98 1.78 5.85
CA SER A 3 1.68 2.56 6.89
C SER A 3 3.05 3.06 6.42
N SER A 4 3.69 2.32 5.52
CA SER A 4 4.97 2.71 4.92
C SER A 4 4.93 3.98 4.06
N ILE A 5 3.74 4.48 3.69
CA ILE A 5 3.59 5.74 2.93
C ILE A 5 3.37 6.93 3.86
N ILE A 6 2.56 6.78 4.91
CA ILE A 6 2.23 7.89 5.84
C ILE A 6 3.33 8.09 6.89
N GLY A 7 4.15 7.06 7.15
CA GLY A 7 5.17 7.10 8.20
C GLY A 7 4.58 7.20 9.61
N ARG A 8 3.28 6.90 9.74
CA ARG A 8 2.55 6.80 11.00
C ARG A 8 1.75 5.51 11.01
N ASP A 9 1.75 4.87 12.17
CA ASP A 9 0.94 3.69 12.40
C ASP A 9 -0.54 4.06 12.47
N PHE A 10 -1.39 3.06 12.18
CA PHE A 10 -2.85 3.12 12.34
C PHE A 10 -3.55 4.26 11.57
N CYS A 11 -2.98 4.70 10.45
CA CYS A 11 -3.57 5.71 9.57
C CYS A 11 -4.22 5.08 8.33
N PHE A 12 -5.20 5.77 7.76
CA PHE A 12 -5.81 5.42 6.49
C PHE A 12 -6.19 6.69 5.71
N GLU A 13 -6.48 6.54 4.43
CA GLU A 13 -6.87 7.62 3.54
C GLU A 13 -8.15 7.21 2.83
N ILE A 14 -9.07 8.16 2.70
CA ILE A 14 -10.27 8.03 1.88
C ILE A 14 -10.11 8.98 0.70
N SER A 15 -10.11 8.42 -0.50
CA SER A 15 -10.06 9.17 -1.75
C SER A 15 -11.41 9.09 -2.46
N CYS A 16 -11.98 10.24 -2.74
CA CYS A 16 -13.14 10.43 -3.61
C CYS A 16 -12.69 11.14 -4.90
N SER A 17 -13.55 11.16 -5.93
CA SER A 17 -13.24 11.78 -7.23
C SER A 17 -12.79 13.25 -7.16
N THR A 18 -13.11 13.96 -6.08
CA THR A 18 -12.81 15.39 -5.91
C THR A 18 -11.96 15.72 -4.69
N CYS A 19 -11.64 14.75 -3.82
CA CYS A 19 -11.00 15.03 -2.54
C CYS A 19 -10.32 13.79 -1.97
N SER A 20 -9.16 13.98 -1.35
CA SER A 20 -8.54 12.94 -0.51
C SER A 20 -8.38 13.44 0.92
N LYS A 21 -8.73 12.60 1.90
CA LYS A 21 -8.64 12.90 3.34
C LYS A 21 -7.94 11.77 4.09
N CYS A 22 -6.95 12.15 4.89
CA CYS A 22 -6.22 11.22 5.76
C CYS A 22 -6.79 11.26 7.19
N PHE A 23 -6.87 10.08 7.80
CA PHE A 23 -7.35 9.87 9.16
C PHE A 23 -6.33 9.04 9.94
N SER A 24 -6.18 9.33 11.23
CA SER A 24 -5.33 8.58 12.16
C SER A 24 -6.17 8.00 13.28
N CYS A 25 -5.90 6.75 13.64
CA CYS A 25 -6.53 6.08 14.77
C CYS A 25 -5.53 5.91 15.92
N THR A 26 -6.05 5.63 17.11
CA THR A 26 -5.27 5.35 18.31
C THR A 26 -4.71 3.93 18.34
N SER A 27 -5.29 3.00 17.57
CA SER A 27 -4.86 1.61 17.48
C SER A 27 -5.18 0.96 16.13
N ALA A 28 -4.53 -0.17 15.83
CA ALA A 28 -4.83 -0.98 14.65
C ALA A 28 -6.28 -1.47 14.65
N ALA A 29 -6.80 -1.91 15.80
CA ALA A 29 -8.17 -2.39 15.94
C ALA A 29 -9.19 -1.29 15.59
N GLU A 30 -8.98 -0.07 16.09
CA GLU A 30 -9.85 1.06 15.76
C GLU A 30 -9.83 1.38 14.26
N ARG A 31 -8.63 1.41 13.65
CA ARG A 31 -8.49 1.59 12.20
C ARG A 31 -9.24 0.52 11.43
N ASP A 32 -9.10 -0.74 11.83
CA ASP A 32 -9.69 -1.87 11.12
C ASP A 32 -11.23 -1.84 11.21
N ILE A 33 -11.79 -1.47 12.38
CA ILE A 33 -13.23 -1.24 12.56
C ILE A 33 -13.71 -0.09 11.66
N TRP A 34 -13.00 1.03 11.63
CA TRP A 34 -13.33 2.17 10.78
C TRP A 34 -13.36 1.77 9.29
N MET A 35 -12.31 1.11 8.83
CA MET A 35 -12.18 0.64 7.46
C MET A 35 -13.29 -0.35 7.09
N GLU A 36 -13.64 -1.28 7.99
CA GLU A 36 -14.73 -2.23 7.76
C GLU A 36 -16.10 -1.55 7.71
N ASN A 37 -16.39 -0.63 8.62
CA ASN A 37 -17.65 0.12 8.63
C ASN A 37 -17.81 0.99 7.36
N ILE A 38 -16.73 1.62 6.89
CA ILE A 38 -16.74 2.37 5.62
C ILE A 38 -17.04 1.43 4.46
N ARG A 39 -16.34 0.29 4.35
CA ARG A 39 -16.56 -0.69 3.28
C ARG A 39 -17.99 -1.23 3.28
N ARG A 40 -18.54 -1.53 4.46
CA ARG A 40 -19.93 -1.99 4.62
C ARG A 40 -20.93 -0.93 4.17
N SER A 41 -20.66 0.34 4.48
CA SER A 41 -21.52 1.46 4.04
C SER A 41 -21.48 1.65 2.53
N LEU A 42 -20.34 1.41 1.88
CA LEU A 42 -20.18 1.50 0.42
C LEU A 42 -20.76 0.30 -0.33
N GLN A 43 -20.81 -0.88 0.30
CA GLN A 43 -21.34 -2.11 -0.28
C GLN A 43 -22.28 -2.83 0.70
N PRO A 44 -23.51 -2.30 0.93
CA PRO A 44 -24.43 -2.86 1.93
C PRO A 44 -24.89 -4.28 1.62
N ASN A 45 -24.85 -4.70 0.35
CA ASN A 45 -25.25 -6.03 -0.10
C ASN A 45 -24.07 -7.01 -0.22
N LYS A 46 -22.87 -6.65 0.26
CA LYS A 46 -21.64 -7.46 0.11
C LYS A 46 -21.79 -8.88 0.66
N ASP A 47 -22.57 -9.05 1.72
CA ASP A 47 -22.82 -10.37 2.32
C ASP A 47 -23.92 -11.18 1.60
N ASN A 48 -24.69 -10.55 0.71
CA ASN A 48 -25.77 -11.16 -0.07
C ASN A 48 -25.36 -11.47 -1.53
N CYS A 49 -24.12 -11.21 -1.91
CA CYS A 49 -23.57 -11.57 -3.21
C CYS A 49 -22.46 -12.61 -3.06
N ARG A 50 -22.06 -13.22 -4.18
CA ARG A 50 -20.89 -14.10 -4.19
C ARG A 50 -19.68 -13.30 -3.69
N ARG A 51 -19.01 -13.84 -2.68
CA ARG A 51 -17.83 -13.23 -2.09
C ARG A 51 -16.62 -13.52 -2.97
N ASP A 52 -16.05 -12.49 -3.57
CA ASP A 52 -14.75 -12.58 -4.24
C ASP A 52 -13.67 -11.98 -3.31
N GLU A 53 -12.68 -12.79 -2.93
CA GLU A 53 -11.56 -12.37 -2.08
C GLU A 53 -10.25 -12.42 -2.86
N ASN A 54 -9.75 -11.24 -3.26
CA ASN A 54 -8.45 -11.13 -3.92
C ASN A 54 -7.35 -10.77 -2.91
N MET A 55 -6.22 -11.49 -2.99
CA MET A 55 -5.04 -11.24 -2.16
C MET A 55 -3.78 -11.16 -3.04
N LEU A 56 -2.92 -10.19 -2.75
CA LEU A 56 -1.60 -10.04 -3.34
C LEU A 56 -0.55 -10.03 -2.23
N ARG A 57 0.43 -10.94 -2.33
CA ARG A 57 1.64 -10.93 -1.51
C ARG A 57 2.86 -10.80 -2.42
N LEU A 58 3.75 -9.85 -2.12
CA LEU A 58 4.95 -9.62 -2.91
C LEU A 58 6.12 -9.17 -2.03
N TRP A 59 7.33 -9.34 -2.56
CA TRP A 59 8.57 -8.89 -1.93
C TRP A 59 9.34 -7.95 -2.86
N ILE A 60 9.85 -6.86 -2.30
CA ILE A 60 10.87 -6.04 -2.95
C ILE A 60 12.22 -6.45 -2.36
N ILE A 61 12.98 -7.24 -3.12
CA ILE A 61 14.23 -7.84 -2.64
C ILE A 61 15.39 -6.87 -2.78
N GLU A 62 15.81 -6.58 -4.01
CA GLU A 62 16.98 -5.76 -4.30
C GLU A 62 16.87 -5.05 -5.65
N ALA A 63 17.68 -4.01 -5.85
CA ALA A 63 17.87 -3.38 -7.15
C ALA A 63 19.36 -3.26 -7.48
N LYS A 64 19.70 -3.63 -8.72
CA LYS A 64 21.06 -3.65 -9.26
C LYS A 64 21.21 -2.65 -10.40
N GLY A 65 22.45 -2.29 -10.73
CA GLY A 65 22.74 -1.41 -11.87
C GLY A 65 22.34 0.06 -11.69
N LEU A 66 21.97 0.48 -10.48
CA LEU A 66 21.58 1.86 -10.20
C LEU A 66 22.80 2.78 -10.09
N ALA A 67 22.66 4.05 -10.41
CA ALA A 67 23.73 5.03 -10.21
C ALA A 67 24.06 5.22 -8.71
N PRO A 68 25.31 5.52 -8.33
CA PRO A 68 25.64 5.99 -6.98
C PRO A 68 24.79 7.22 -6.61
N LYS A 69 23.98 7.12 -5.53
CA LYS A 69 23.12 8.20 -5.03
C LYS A 69 22.93 8.10 -3.51
N LYS A 70 22.41 9.19 -2.92
CA LYS A 70 22.21 9.31 -1.47
C LYS A 70 21.25 8.25 -0.93
N LYS A 71 20.03 8.09 -1.48
CA LYS A 71 19.07 7.06 -1.07
C LYS A 71 18.17 6.66 -2.25
N TYR A 72 17.63 5.45 -2.23
CA TYR A 72 16.60 4.96 -3.15
C TYR A 72 15.45 4.32 -2.36
N PHE A 73 14.27 4.34 -2.94
CA PHE A 73 13.09 3.59 -2.47
C PHE A 73 12.23 3.19 -3.66
N CYS A 74 11.34 2.22 -3.45
CA CYS A 74 10.37 1.78 -4.44
C CYS A 74 8.96 2.17 -4.00
N GLU A 75 8.15 2.59 -4.96
CA GLU A 75 6.70 2.69 -4.84
C GLU A 75 6.05 1.51 -5.55
N ILE A 76 5.02 0.93 -4.93
CA ILE A 76 4.23 -0.17 -5.46
C ILE A 76 2.85 0.39 -5.79
N CYS A 77 2.47 0.27 -7.06
CA CYS A 77 1.19 0.72 -7.56
C CYS A 77 0.37 -0.46 -8.07
N LEU A 78 -0.94 -0.45 -7.79
CA LEU A 78 -1.94 -1.36 -8.35
C LEU A 78 -2.85 -0.55 -9.25
N ASP A 79 -2.88 -0.87 -10.55
CA ASP A 79 -3.59 -0.08 -11.57
C ASP A 79 -3.34 1.44 -11.43
N GLU A 80 -2.06 1.83 -11.37
CA GLU A 80 -1.59 3.23 -11.18
C GLU A 80 -1.90 3.87 -9.81
N ILE A 81 -2.54 3.15 -8.89
CA ILE A 81 -2.80 3.63 -7.53
C ILE A 81 -1.65 3.22 -6.60
N LEU A 82 -0.99 4.20 -5.98
CA LEU A 82 0.05 3.96 -4.97
C LEU A 82 -0.52 3.25 -3.75
N VAL A 83 -0.06 2.02 -3.48
CA VAL A 83 -0.54 1.22 -2.33
C VAL A 83 0.49 1.02 -1.24
N ALA A 84 1.78 0.96 -1.59
CA ALA A 84 2.86 0.82 -0.63
C ALA A 84 4.18 1.46 -1.10
N ARG A 85 5.10 1.63 -0.16
CA ARG A 85 6.46 2.12 -0.41
C ARG A 85 7.47 1.34 0.43
N THR A 86 8.68 1.12 -0.09
CA THR A 86 9.78 0.55 0.71
C THR A 86 10.49 1.60 1.57
N THR A 87 11.32 1.15 2.52
CA THR A 87 12.23 2.06 3.24
C THR A 87 13.26 2.70 2.30
N SER A 88 13.71 3.91 2.62
CA SER A 88 14.77 4.57 1.85
C SER A 88 16.16 4.04 2.23
N LYS A 89 16.91 3.47 1.28
CA LYS A 89 18.23 2.87 1.49
C LYS A 89 19.31 3.61 0.71
N SER A 90 20.44 3.91 1.36
CA SER A 90 21.62 4.48 0.68
C SER A 90 22.37 3.43 -0.12
N LYS A 91 22.87 3.80 -1.30
CA LYS A 91 23.70 2.90 -2.10
C LYS A 91 25.15 2.96 -1.58
N ALA A 92 25.48 2.11 -0.61
CA ALA A 92 26.86 1.91 -0.17
C ALA A 92 27.62 1.01 -1.16
N ASP A 93 27.01 -0.10 -1.58
CA ASP A 93 27.49 -0.95 -2.70
C ASP A 93 26.30 -1.57 -3.46
N ASN A 94 25.37 -2.19 -2.72
CA ASN A 94 24.13 -2.79 -3.23
C ASN A 94 22.89 -2.25 -2.50
N ILE A 95 21.73 -2.23 -3.17
CA ILE A 95 20.46 -1.83 -2.56
C ILE A 95 19.61 -3.06 -2.32
N PHE A 96 19.51 -3.46 -1.05
CA PHE A 96 18.72 -4.60 -0.58
C PHE A 96 17.67 -4.10 0.43
N TRP A 97 16.39 -4.33 0.12
CA TRP A 97 15.26 -4.04 1.00
C TRP A 97 14.80 -5.30 1.73
N GLY A 98 14.56 -6.40 1.00
CA GLY A 98 13.99 -7.62 1.57
C GLY A 98 12.62 -7.41 2.21
N GLU A 99 11.86 -6.41 1.75
CA GLU A 99 10.60 -5.99 2.38
C GLU A 99 9.42 -6.76 1.78
N GLN A 100 8.51 -7.23 2.64
CA GLN A 100 7.29 -7.93 2.28
C GLN A 100 6.08 -7.01 2.36
N PHE A 101 5.17 -7.13 1.38
CA PHE A 101 3.89 -6.47 1.37
C PHE A 101 2.77 -7.48 1.15
N GLU A 102 1.66 -7.29 1.87
CA GLU A 102 0.45 -8.09 1.74
C GLU A 102 -0.76 -7.17 1.64
N PHE A 103 -1.58 -7.40 0.62
CA PHE A 103 -2.80 -6.67 0.35
C PHE A 103 -3.95 -7.67 0.23
N SER A 104 -4.96 -7.53 1.08
CA SER A 104 -6.15 -8.38 1.11
C SER A 104 -7.41 -7.59 0.77
N GLY A 105 -8.41 -8.28 0.24
CA GLY A 105 -9.69 -7.67 -0.15
C GLY A 105 -9.53 -6.66 -1.29
N LEU A 106 -8.61 -6.94 -2.23
CA LEU A 106 -8.38 -6.08 -3.38
C LEU A 106 -9.60 -6.10 -4.34
N PRO A 107 -9.94 -4.96 -4.96
CA PRO A 107 -10.78 -5.00 -6.15
C PRO A 107 -10.09 -5.82 -7.26
N PRO A 108 -10.80 -6.18 -8.36
CA PRO A 108 -10.13 -6.71 -9.53
C PRO A 108 -8.99 -5.78 -9.96
N THR A 109 -7.76 -6.31 -9.98
CA THR A 109 -6.54 -5.57 -10.31
C THR A 109 -5.82 -6.27 -11.45
N TYR A 110 -5.32 -5.50 -12.41
CA TYR A 110 -4.74 -6.05 -13.65
C TYR A 110 -3.26 -5.75 -13.81
N HIS A 111 -2.80 -4.63 -13.28
CA HIS A 111 -1.42 -4.17 -13.41
C HIS A 111 -0.78 -3.94 -12.04
N ILE A 112 0.42 -4.48 -11.89
CA ILE A 112 1.31 -4.21 -10.75
C ILE A 112 2.51 -3.47 -11.32
N THR A 113 2.70 -2.22 -10.89
CA THR A 113 3.81 -1.38 -11.34
C THR A 113 4.70 -1.05 -10.15
N VAL A 114 6.02 -1.18 -10.32
CA VAL A 114 7.01 -0.81 -9.30
C VAL A 114 7.86 0.33 -9.85
N HIS A 115 7.77 1.50 -9.22
CA HIS A 115 8.57 2.66 -9.58
C HIS A 115 9.73 2.79 -8.62
N ILE A 116 10.93 3.05 -9.14
CA ILE A 116 12.10 3.32 -8.33
C ILE A 116 12.43 4.81 -8.33
N TYR A 117 12.62 5.38 -7.14
CA TYR A 117 12.90 6.79 -6.94
C TYR A 117 14.24 7.01 -6.23
N LYS A 118 14.77 8.23 -6.40
CA LYS A 118 16.06 8.73 -5.91
C LYS A 118 15.89 9.82 -4.86
#